data_AF-A0A8C1XN49-F1
#
_entry.id   AF-A0A8C1XN49-F1
#
_cell.length_a   1.000
_cell.length_b   1.000
_cell.length_c   1.000
_cell.angle_alpha   90.00
_cell.angle_beta   90.00
_cell.angle_gamma   90.00
#
_symmetry.space_group_name_H-M   'P 1'
#
loop_
_entity.id
_entity.type
_entity.pdbx_description
1 polymer ?
#
loop_
_entity_poly.entity_id
_entity_poly.type
_entity_poly.pdbx_seq_one_letter_code
_entity_poly.pdbx_strand_id
1 'polypeptide(L)'
;MCSVRFMVLCVDESVDVFYSDGRRLQLSPCGSEFMIEKHMLPSAHPLQPRERVRQRTRFAISEYKTLVQNALTFRNKYATHPYLPEELITVEFNKPFTGAITEVEWPGSDSCTAGPHGEIAVCSVDGHAKLVLSSSGEEFTVEFISRSSQNEVESQYLQSHLHRSTCSLTSAGASMDHLESVVKAPDTERLESTRLKSGKVDAYTRVIQQHSRALYPQMWRYPLSLAFTHRESKKTKINTVSGQDRKGLTEGEGRQTCQTGLKTQLPKPLPLKCPSPHQHRWRYDAVNPDLLEQEEEVTAELVKVLWCKGIIYRIIDGVIPMVEISPGDGSVIRSNGVLANYFTHHKAGAAHGDAAECVYYLCGLPPDVPGQLYSVQSVVTRGSR
;
A
#
# COMPACT_ATOMS: atom_id res chain seq x y z
N MET A 1 -15.16 -7.32 -19.02
CA MET A 1 -15.05 -7.05 -17.57
C MET A 1 -15.87 -5.81 -17.27
N CYS A 2 -16.60 -5.79 -16.16
CA CYS A 2 -17.40 -4.63 -15.80
C CYS A 2 -16.50 -3.49 -15.31
N SER A 3 -16.82 -2.26 -15.72
CA SER A 3 -16.01 -1.09 -15.36
C SER A 3 -16.20 -0.76 -13.88
N VAL A 4 -15.16 -0.22 -13.26
CA VAL A 4 -15.23 0.26 -11.87
C VAL A 4 -15.74 1.70 -11.88
N ARG A 5 -16.79 1.98 -11.10
CA ARG A 5 -17.26 3.35 -10.84
C ARG A 5 -16.43 4.01 -9.76
N PHE A 6 -16.27 3.32 -8.63
CA PHE A 6 -15.55 3.82 -7.45
C PHE A 6 -14.72 2.71 -6.78
N MET A 7 -13.58 3.09 -6.21
CA MET A 7 -12.90 2.31 -5.18
C MET A 7 -12.70 3.19 -3.95
N VAL A 8 -13.04 2.69 -2.77
CA VAL A 8 -12.94 3.42 -1.51
C VAL A 8 -12.13 2.58 -0.54
N LEU A 9 -11.00 3.09 -0.07
CA LEU A 9 -10.27 2.55 1.07
C LEU A 9 -10.71 3.32 2.31
N CYS A 10 -11.22 2.61 3.30
CA CYS A 10 -11.63 3.20 4.56
C CYS A 10 -10.43 3.39 5.51
N VAL A 11 -10.63 4.16 6.57
CA VAL A 11 -9.60 4.38 7.62
C VAL A 11 -9.16 3.06 8.28
N ASP A 12 -10.07 2.11 8.44
CA ASP A 12 -9.77 0.75 8.92
C ASP A 12 -9.11 -0.17 7.86
N GLU A 13 -8.73 0.37 6.70
CA GLU A 13 -8.12 -0.34 5.56
C GLU A 13 -9.02 -1.40 4.90
N SER A 14 -10.33 -1.39 5.20
CA SER A 14 -11.33 -2.10 4.40
C SER A 14 -11.50 -1.41 3.04
N VAL A 15 -11.83 -2.17 1.99
CA VAL A 15 -12.03 -1.61 0.64
C VAL A 15 -13.43 -1.90 0.15
N ASP A 16 -14.10 -0.87 -0.37
CA ASP A 16 -15.35 -0.98 -1.11
C ASP A 16 -15.14 -0.64 -2.59
N VAL A 17 -15.55 -1.54 -3.48
CA VAL A 17 -15.51 -1.35 -4.93
C VAL A 17 -16.92 -1.38 -5.48
N PHE A 18 -17.29 -0.36 -6.22
CA PHE A 18 -18.59 -0.24 -6.87
C PHE A 18 -18.41 -0.38 -8.39
N TYR A 19 -19.15 -1.30 -8.99
CA TYR A 19 -19.06 -1.59 -10.42
C TYR A 19 -20.20 -0.96 -11.20
N SER A 20 -19.99 -0.75 -12.50
CA SER A 20 -20.97 -0.17 -13.41
C SER A 20 -22.22 -1.02 -13.62
N ASP A 21 -22.12 -2.32 -13.38
CA ASP A 21 -23.24 -3.25 -13.43
C ASP A 21 -24.00 -3.35 -12.10
N GLY A 22 -23.66 -2.49 -11.13
CA GLY A 22 -24.29 -2.42 -9.82
C GLY A 22 -23.85 -3.50 -8.83
N ARG A 23 -22.85 -4.31 -9.16
CA ARG A 23 -22.19 -5.15 -8.15
C ARG A 23 -21.39 -4.29 -7.18
N ARG A 24 -21.25 -4.78 -5.95
CA ARG A 24 -20.34 -4.24 -4.93
C ARG A 24 -19.43 -5.32 -4.40
N LEU A 25 -18.14 -5.04 -4.29
CA LEU A 25 -17.16 -5.91 -3.64
C LEU A 25 -16.63 -5.19 -2.40
N GLN A 26 -16.64 -5.87 -1.26
CA GLN A 26 -16.03 -5.40 -0.02
C GLN A 26 -14.83 -6.31 0.33
N LEU A 27 -13.68 -5.74 0.71
CA LEU A 27 -12.56 -6.43 1.33
C LEU A 27 -12.50 -6.11 2.82
N SER A 28 -12.20 -7.12 3.65
CA SER A 28 -11.95 -6.90 5.06
C SER A 28 -10.70 -6.03 5.29
N PRO A 29 -10.59 -5.35 6.44
CA PRO A 29 -9.40 -4.59 6.85
C PRO A 29 -8.06 -5.27 6.59
N CYS A 30 -7.97 -6.57 6.89
CA CYS A 30 -6.75 -7.37 6.70
C CYS A 30 -6.58 -7.95 5.29
N GLY A 31 -7.56 -7.77 4.40
CA GLY A 31 -7.58 -8.34 3.05
C GLY A 31 -7.88 -9.83 2.97
N SER A 32 -7.99 -10.56 4.09
CA SER A 32 -8.12 -12.03 4.08
C SER A 32 -9.50 -12.55 3.68
N GLU A 33 -10.53 -11.71 3.74
CA GLU A 33 -11.90 -12.05 3.34
C GLU A 33 -12.46 -11.00 2.40
N PHE A 34 -13.38 -11.43 1.55
CA PHE A 34 -14.17 -10.55 0.71
C PHE A 34 -15.64 -10.93 0.73
N MET A 35 -16.48 -9.95 0.40
CA MET A 35 -17.89 -10.14 0.13
C MET A 35 -18.24 -9.51 -1.22
N ILE A 36 -19.03 -10.22 -2.03
CA ILE A 36 -19.67 -9.65 -3.22
C ILE A 36 -21.16 -9.61 -3.00
N GLU A 37 -21.73 -8.43 -3.23
CA GLU A 37 -23.16 -8.19 -3.30
C GLU A 37 -23.55 -8.01 -4.78
N LYS A 38 -24.47 -8.84 -5.26
CA LYS A 38 -24.94 -8.78 -6.64
C LYS A 38 -25.94 -7.65 -6.83
N HIS A 39 -26.02 -7.15 -8.07
CA HIS A 39 -26.99 -6.14 -8.45
C HIS A 39 -28.42 -6.65 -8.24
N MET A 40 -29.26 -5.80 -7.64
CA MET A 40 -30.68 -6.07 -7.51
C MET A 40 -31.37 -5.75 -8.85
N LEU A 41 -32.13 -6.70 -9.39
CA LEU A 41 -32.92 -6.43 -10.58
C LEU A 41 -33.89 -5.27 -10.29
N PRO A 42 -34.15 -4.36 -11.25
CA PRO A 42 -35.09 -3.26 -11.05
C PRO A 42 -36.51 -3.72 -10.68
N SER A 43 -36.86 -4.97 -11.03
CA SER A 43 -38.14 -5.61 -10.69
C SER A 43 -38.13 -6.35 -9.34
N ALA A 44 -36.99 -6.38 -8.63
CA ALA A 44 -36.88 -7.04 -7.34
C ALA A 44 -37.66 -6.27 -6.27
N HIS A 45 -38.35 -7.00 -5.40
CA HIS A 45 -39.12 -6.41 -4.32
C HIS A 45 -38.18 -5.72 -3.30
N PRO A 46 -38.53 -4.54 -2.72
CA PRO A 46 -37.66 -3.83 -1.78
C PRO A 46 -37.21 -4.62 -0.55
N LEU A 47 -38.03 -5.59 -0.10
CA LEU A 47 -37.71 -6.50 1.01
C LEU A 47 -36.95 -7.77 0.58
N GLN A 48 -36.69 -7.96 -0.71
CA GLN A 48 -35.98 -9.14 -1.18
C GLN A 48 -34.52 -9.07 -0.71
N PRO A 49 -34.02 -10.11 -0.01
CA PRO A 49 -32.65 -10.11 0.47
C PRO A 49 -31.68 -10.07 -0.72
N ARG A 50 -30.68 -9.20 -0.61
CA ARG A 50 -29.63 -9.08 -1.62
C ARG A 50 -28.80 -10.37 -1.66
N GLU A 51 -28.53 -10.87 -2.86
CA GLU A 51 -27.68 -12.04 -3.02
C GLU A 51 -26.23 -11.67 -2.69
N ARG A 52 -25.66 -12.35 -1.69
CA ARG A 52 -24.31 -12.09 -1.17
C ARG A 52 -23.48 -13.36 -1.14
N VAL A 53 -22.23 -13.22 -1.53
CA VAL A 53 -21.22 -14.28 -1.43
C VAL A 53 -20.09 -13.77 -0.56
N ARG A 54 -19.78 -14.47 0.55
CA ARG A 54 -18.62 -14.19 1.39
C ARG A 54 -17.65 -15.36 1.32
N GLN A 55 -16.38 -15.07 1.06
CA GLN A 55 -15.34 -16.08 0.93
C GLN A 55 -14.00 -15.56 1.47
N ARG A 56 -13.08 -16.48 1.75
CA ARG A 56 -11.68 -16.11 1.98
C ARG A 56 -11.03 -15.72 0.66
N THR A 57 -10.30 -14.61 0.68
CA THR A 57 -9.65 -14.02 -0.49
C THR A 57 -8.76 -15.00 -1.23
N ARG A 58 -7.95 -15.79 -0.52
CA ARG A 58 -7.06 -16.79 -1.13
C ARG A 58 -7.78 -17.92 -1.90
N PHE A 59 -9.09 -18.10 -1.66
CA PHE A 59 -9.93 -19.10 -2.32
C PHE A 59 -10.93 -18.46 -3.28
N ALA A 60 -10.68 -17.21 -3.72
CA ALA A 60 -11.50 -16.57 -4.73
C ALA A 60 -11.57 -17.44 -6.00
N ILE A 61 -12.80 -17.83 -6.34
CA ILE A 61 -13.08 -18.61 -7.56
C ILE A 61 -12.85 -17.78 -8.82
N SER A 62 -12.76 -18.44 -9.98
CA SER A 62 -12.51 -17.80 -11.28
C SER A 62 -13.44 -16.64 -11.59
N GLU A 63 -14.72 -16.73 -11.19
CA GLU A 63 -15.74 -15.68 -11.36
C GLU A 63 -15.32 -14.34 -10.70
N TYR A 64 -14.67 -14.41 -9.53
CA TYR A 64 -14.35 -13.25 -8.69
C TYR A 64 -12.86 -12.93 -8.62
N LYS A 65 -12.00 -13.83 -9.12
CA LYS A 65 -10.55 -13.74 -8.98
C LYS A 65 -9.98 -12.39 -9.41
N THR A 66 -10.38 -11.90 -10.58
CA THR A 66 -9.89 -10.64 -11.14
C THR A 66 -10.41 -9.41 -10.37
N LEU A 67 -11.65 -9.46 -9.90
CA LEU A 67 -12.25 -8.41 -9.07
C LEU A 67 -11.51 -8.28 -7.74
N VAL A 68 -11.24 -9.43 -7.10
CA VAL A 68 -10.51 -9.52 -5.84
C VAL A 68 -9.05 -9.08 -6.01
N GLN A 69 -8.38 -9.50 -7.08
CA GLN A 69 -7.02 -9.05 -7.40
C GLN A 69 -6.95 -7.53 -7.56
N ASN A 70 -7.87 -6.93 -8.33
CA ASN A 70 -7.89 -5.48 -8.52
C ASN A 70 -8.13 -4.73 -7.20
N ALA A 71 -9.05 -5.23 -6.37
CA ALA A 71 -9.31 -4.65 -5.05
C ALA A 71 -8.11 -4.77 -4.10
N LEU A 72 -7.39 -5.91 -4.13
CA LEU A 72 -6.14 -6.10 -3.37
C LEU A 72 -5.02 -5.19 -3.86
N THR A 73 -4.87 -5.01 -5.17
CA THR A 73 -3.88 -4.07 -5.74
C THR A 73 -4.15 -2.66 -5.24
N PHE A 74 -5.41 -2.21 -5.28
CA PHE A 74 -5.81 -0.91 -4.73
C PHE A 74 -5.55 -0.81 -3.22
N ARG A 75 -5.95 -1.83 -2.44
CA ARG A 75 -5.68 -1.89 -0.99
C ARG A 75 -4.19 -1.79 -0.71
N ASN A 76 -3.38 -2.69 -1.27
CA ASN A 76 -1.96 -2.81 -0.99
C ASN A 76 -1.18 -1.55 -1.41
N LYS A 77 -1.70 -0.78 -2.38
CA LYS A 77 -1.10 0.49 -2.79
C LYS A 77 -1.16 1.59 -1.73
N TYR A 78 -2.18 1.59 -0.87
CA TYR A 78 -2.41 2.66 0.11
C TYR A 78 -2.55 2.19 1.56
N ALA A 79 -2.63 0.87 1.78
CA ALA A 79 -2.63 0.26 3.09
C ALA A 79 -1.21 0.21 3.69
N THR A 80 -1.15 0.15 5.01
CA THR A 80 0.09 0.12 5.79
C THR A 80 0.86 -1.17 5.52
N HIS A 81 0.15 -2.30 5.50
CA HIS A 81 0.74 -3.62 5.25
C HIS A 81 0.02 -4.33 4.10
N PRO A 82 0.76 -4.91 3.15
CA PRO A 82 0.16 -5.63 2.04
C PRO A 82 -0.38 -6.99 2.49
N TYR A 83 -1.45 -7.45 1.84
CA TYR A 83 -1.93 -8.83 1.95
C TYR A 83 -1.69 -9.54 0.61
N LEU A 84 -0.91 -10.62 0.62
CA LEU A 84 -0.30 -11.21 -0.56
C LEU A 84 -0.46 -12.74 -0.58
N PRO A 85 -1.67 -13.26 -0.84
CA PRO A 85 -1.89 -14.69 -0.95
C PRO A 85 -1.27 -15.23 -2.24
N GLU A 86 -0.46 -16.29 -2.12
CA GLU A 86 0.27 -16.92 -3.23
C GLU A 86 -0.63 -17.30 -4.41
N GLU A 87 -1.89 -17.65 -4.14
CA GLU A 87 -2.88 -18.06 -5.13
C GLU A 87 -3.34 -16.93 -6.07
N LEU A 88 -3.12 -15.67 -5.65
CA LEU A 88 -3.56 -14.47 -6.37
C LEU A 88 -2.42 -13.57 -6.84
N ILE A 89 -1.19 -13.74 -6.33
CA ILE A 89 -0.05 -12.93 -6.73
C ILE A 89 0.73 -13.60 -7.86
N THR A 90 1.35 -12.78 -8.71
CA THR A 90 2.37 -13.27 -9.64
C THR A 90 3.67 -13.45 -8.86
N VAL A 91 4.16 -14.68 -8.79
CA VAL A 91 5.43 -14.97 -8.13
C VAL A 91 6.57 -14.62 -9.07
N GLU A 92 7.40 -13.66 -8.66
CA GLU A 92 8.52 -13.17 -9.48
C GLU A 92 9.84 -13.83 -9.09
N PHE A 93 10.00 -14.18 -7.81
CA PHE A 93 11.20 -14.82 -7.32
C PHE A 93 10.85 -16.07 -6.51
N ASN A 94 11.25 -17.22 -7.07
CA ASN A 94 11.31 -18.51 -6.38
C ASN A 94 12.78 -18.80 -6.10
N LYS A 95 13.30 -18.30 -4.99
CA LYS A 95 14.68 -18.58 -4.60
C LYS A 95 14.67 -19.35 -3.28
N PRO A 96 15.42 -20.45 -3.17
CA PRO A 96 15.73 -21.05 -1.88
C PRO A 96 16.68 -20.09 -1.15
N PHE A 97 16.14 -19.01 -0.59
CA PHE A 97 16.92 -18.12 0.26
C PHE A 97 17.19 -18.83 1.59
N THR A 98 18.43 -18.73 2.06
CA THR A 98 18.83 -19.15 3.40
C THR A 98 18.29 -18.22 4.51
N GLY A 99 17.70 -17.07 4.15
CA GLY A 99 17.02 -16.15 5.05
C GLY A 99 16.09 -15.18 4.32
N ALA A 100 15.05 -14.69 5.00
CA ALA A 100 14.05 -13.79 4.39
C ALA A 100 14.66 -12.42 4.05
N ILE A 101 14.37 -11.90 2.84
CA ILE A 101 14.71 -10.52 2.49
C ILE A 101 13.82 -9.61 3.33
N THR A 102 14.43 -8.96 4.32
CA THR A 102 13.73 -8.10 5.28
C THR A 102 14.29 -6.68 5.28
N GLU A 103 15.45 -6.46 4.69
CA GLU A 103 16.09 -5.16 4.60
C GLU A 103 16.70 -4.93 3.22
N VAL A 104 16.82 -3.66 2.85
CA VAL A 104 17.47 -3.20 1.63
C VAL A 104 18.45 -2.09 1.96
N GLU A 105 19.54 -2.02 1.21
CA GLU A 105 20.56 -0.98 1.35
C GLU A 105 20.37 0.07 0.27
N TRP A 106 20.37 1.34 0.66
CA TRP A 106 20.25 2.46 -0.27
C TRP A 106 21.62 3.07 -0.60
N PRO A 107 21.80 3.53 -1.84
CA PRO A 107 23.06 4.08 -2.30
C PRO A 107 23.32 5.49 -1.74
N GLY A 108 24.44 6.08 -2.15
CA GLY A 108 24.74 7.49 -1.91
C GLY A 108 23.97 8.44 -2.84
N SER A 109 24.22 9.74 -2.70
CA SER A 109 23.51 10.81 -3.41
C SER A 109 23.71 10.85 -4.93
N ASP A 110 24.71 10.16 -5.46
CA ASP A 110 25.09 10.12 -6.87
C ASP A 110 24.33 9.08 -7.72
N SER A 111 23.55 8.22 -7.08
CA SER A 111 22.92 7.06 -7.72
C SER A 111 21.46 7.30 -8.17
N CYS A 112 21.00 8.55 -8.15
CA CYS A 112 19.65 8.92 -8.58
C CYS A 112 19.57 9.00 -10.11
N THR A 113 18.45 8.58 -10.68
CA THR A 113 18.16 8.68 -12.13
C THR A 113 16.95 9.56 -12.37
N ALA A 114 16.90 10.26 -13.51
CA ALA A 114 15.69 10.98 -13.91
C ALA A 114 14.90 10.17 -14.94
N GLY A 115 13.59 10.12 -14.73
CA GLY A 115 12.62 9.58 -15.66
C GLY A 115 12.30 10.55 -16.81
N PRO A 116 11.62 10.05 -17.84
CA PRO A 116 11.30 10.81 -19.04
C PRO A 116 10.32 11.96 -18.79
N HIS A 117 9.48 11.89 -17.75
CA HIS A 117 8.49 12.93 -17.43
C HIS A 117 8.88 13.76 -16.21
N GLY A 118 10.16 13.76 -15.84
CA GLY A 118 10.70 14.56 -14.74
C GLY A 118 10.61 13.89 -13.38
N GLU A 119 10.22 12.62 -13.30
CA GLU A 119 10.31 11.83 -12.07
C GLU A 119 11.77 11.59 -11.68
N ILE A 120 12.03 11.42 -10.39
CA ILE A 120 13.36 11.03 -9.90
C ILE A 120 13.28 9.67 -9.25
N ALA A 121 14.09 8.72 -9.70
CA ALA A 121 14.13 7.37 -9.17
C ALA A 121 15.44 7.09 -8.41
N VAL A 122 15.32 6.36 -7.32
CA VAL A 122 16.43 5.81 -6.54
C VAL A 122 16.17 4.32 -6.38
N CYS A 123 17.15 3.48 -6.69
CA CYS A 123 17.08 2.04 -6.49
C CYS A 123 17.96 1.64 -5.30
N SER A 124 17.55 0.61 -4.57
CA SER A 124 18.43 -0.04 -3.61
C SER A 124 19.60 -0.72 -4.33
N VAL A 125 20.72 -0.87 -3.64
CA VAL A 125 21.96 -1.46 -4.19
C VAL A 125 21.72 -2.87 -4.72
N ASP A 126 20.84 -3.63 -4.07
CA ASP A 126 20.46 -5.00 -4.43
C ASP A 126 19.31 -5.08 -5.45
N GLY A 127 18.70 -3.96 -5.85
CA GLY A 127 17.57 -3.91 -6.77
C GLY A 127 16.24 -4.46 -6.22
N HIS A 128 16.17 -4.70 -4.91
CA HIS A 128 14.98 -5.21 -4.24
C HIS A 128 13.97 -4.11 -3.87
N ALA A 129 14.36 -2.83 -3.93
CA ALA A 129 13.47 -1.70 -3.75
C ALA A 129 13.81 -0.54 -4.71
N LYS A 130 12.79 0.25 -5.04
CA LYS A 130 12.89 1.44 -5.88
C LYS A 130 11.90 2.48 -5.40
N LEU A 131 12.39 3.68 -5.11
CA LEU A 131 11.58 4.86 -4.83
C LEU A 131 11.51 5.73 -6.08
N VAL A 132 10.32 6.22 -6.43
CA VAL A 132 10.10 7.15 -7.54
C VAL A 132 9.35 8.37 -7.03
N LEU A 133 10.02 9.51 -7.00
CA LEU A 133 9.44 10.82 -6.68
C LEU A 133 8.75 11.37 -7.93
N SER A 134 7.51 11.86 -7.79
CA SER A 134 6.75 12.43 -8.89
C SER A 134 7.40 13.69 -9.45
N SER A 135 6.96 14.09 -10.65
CA SER A 135 7.44 15.29 -11.33
C SER A 135 7.07 16.59 -10.62
N SER A 136 5.92 16.65 -9.95
CA SER A 136 5.56 17.70 -8.97
C SER A 136 6.42 17.61 -7.70
N GLY A 137 6.81 16.39 -7.34
CA GLY A 137 7.56 16.02 -6.14
C GLY A 137 6.76 16.14 -4.85
N GLU A 138 5.43 16.13 -4.95
CA GLU A 138 4.51 16.16 -3.81
C GLU A 138 4.00 14.78 -3.41
N GLU A 139 4.25 13.77 -4.23
CA GLU A 139 3.95 12.38 -3.96
C GLU A 139 5.08 11.48 -4.48
N PHE A 140 5.16 10.25 -3.98
CA PHE A 140 6.13 9.28 -4.45
C PHE A 140 5.55 7.86 -4.37
N THR A 141 6.08 6.98 -5.19
CA THR A 141 5.82 5.54 -5.09
C THR A 141 7.06 4.82 -4.61
N VAL A 142 6.84 3.72 -3.90
CA VAL A 142 7.89 2.77 -3.55
C VAL A 142 7.47 1.40 -4.05
N GLU A 143 8.31 0.83 -4.90
CA GLU A 143 8.21 -0.54 -5.35
C GLU A 143 9.24 -1.37 -4.57
N PHE A 144 8.82 -2.46 -3.93
CA PHE A 144 9.74 -3.31 -3.18
C PHE A 144 9.33 -4.78 -3.25
N ILE A 145 10.30 -5.66 -3.05
CA ILE A 145 10.08 -7.10 -2.96
C ILE A 145 9.46 -7.42 -1.60
N SER A 146 8.33 -8.12 -1.61
CA SER A 146 7.69 -8.64 -0.41
C SER A 146 7.54 -10.15 -0.51
N ARG A 147 7.77 -10.84 0.61
CA ARG A 147 7.40 -12.24 0.76
C ARG A 147 5.88 -12.39 0.66
N SER A 148 5.43 -13.55 0.20
CA SER A 148 4.03 -13.94 0.29
C SER A 148 3.54 -13.93 1.75
N SER A 149 2.25 -13.69 1.94
CA SER A 149 1.59 -13.91 3.22
C SER A 149 1.72 -15.38 3.61
N GLN A 150 2.07 -15.68 4.86
CA GLN A 150 2.21 -17.06 5.35
C GLN A 150 1.29 -17.37 6.54
N ASN A 151 1.18 -18.67 6.85
CA ASN A 151 0.57 -19.14 8.09
C ASN A 151 1.61 -19.04 9.23
N GLU A 152 1.32 -18.30 10.30
CA GLU A 152 2.25 -18.07 11.42
C GLU A 152 2.60 -19.32 12.24
N VAL A 153 1.94 -20.45 11.98
CA VAL A 153 2.08 -21.70 12.77
C VAL A 153 3.50 -22.26 12.75
N GLU A 154 4.36 -21.92 11.80
CA GLU A 154 5.76 -22.41 11.79
C GLU A 154 6.75 -21.55 12.57
N SER A 155 6.43 -20.28 12.86
CA SER A 155 7.37 -19.37 13.54
C SER A 155 7.42 -19.61 15.05
N GLN A 156 6.32 -20.04 15.67
CA GLN A 156 6.26 -20.30 17.11
C GLN A 156 6.97 -21.61 17.52
N TYR A 157 6.92 -22.65 16.67
CA TYR A 157 7.60 -23.92 16.96
C TYR A 157 9.13 -23.82 16.93
N LEU A 158 9.70 -22.91 16.14
CA LEU A 158 11.15 -22.69 16.09
C LEU A 158 11.65 -21.81 17.26
N GLN A 159 10.82 -20.91 17.78
CA GLN A 159 11.16 -20.10 18.95
C GLN A 159 10.98 -20.86 20.28
N SER A 160 10.03 -21.79 20.36
CA SER A 160 9.79 -22.58 21.59
C SER A 160 10.88 -23.60 21.91
N HIS A 161 11.66 -24.04 20.92
CA HIS A 161 12.73 -25.04 21.12
C HIS A 161 14.07 -24.45 21.61
N LEU A 162 14.23 -23.12 21.62
CA LEU A 162 15.43 -22.46 22.15
C LEU A 162 15.29 -22.00 23.61
N HIS A 163 14.08 -22.03 24.18
CA HIS A 163 13.80 -21.43 25.50
C HIS A 163 13.30 -22.40 26.57
N ARG A 164 13.32 -23.72 26.32
CA ARG A 164 12.94 -24.76 27.30
C ARG A 164 14.09 -25.69 27.64
N SER A 165 15.21 -25.12 28.04
CA SER A 165 16.18 -25.80 28.90
C SER A 165 16.18 -25.11 30.26
N THR A 166 16.14 -25.92 31.31
CA THR A 166 16.14 -25.57 32.74
C THR A 166 14.81 -25.11 33.32
N CYS A 167 14.00 -26.07 33.76
CA CYS A 167 13.22 -26.00 35.00
C CYS A 167 12.99 -27.43 35.50
N SER A 168 13.78 -27.82 36.50
CA SER A 168 13.72 -29.09 37.22
C SER A 168 12.41 -29.20 38.00
N LEU A 169 11.68 -30.30 37.80
CA LEU A 169 10.51 -30.68 38.58
C LEU A 169 10.99 -31.42 39.85
N THR A 170 10.78 -30.81 41.01
CA THR A 170 10.85 -31.49 42.31
C THR A 170 9.46 -31.94 42.74
N SER A 171 9.28 -33.27 42.75
CA SER A 171 8.57 -34.13 43.72
C SER A 171 7.32 -33.62 44.47
N ALA A 172 6.22 -34.37 44.35
CA ALA A 172 5.58 -35.18 45.41
C ALA A 172 4.23 -35.72 44.87
N GLY A 173 4.08 -37.04 44.64
CA GLY A 173 3.32 -37.98 45.49
C GLY A 173 1.83 -38.02 45.07
N ALA A 174 1.10 -39.12 44.87
CA ALA A 174 1.29 -40.52 45.24
C ALA A 174 0.33 -41.44 44.45
N SER A 175 0.83 -42.65 44.13
CA SER A 175 0.25 -43.99 44.37
C SER A 175 -0.91 -44.59 43.51
N MET A 176 -0.62 -45.82 43.02
CA MET A 176 -1.42 -47.05 42.78
C MET A 176 -2.53 -47.00 41.70
N ASP A 177 -2.73 -47.99 40.80
CA ASP A 177 -2.42 -49.43 40.83
C ASP A 177 -2.28 -50.08 39.42
N HIS A 178 -1.69 -51.29 39.46
CA HIS A 178 -1.42 -52.31 38.44
C HIS A 178 -2.58 -52.71 37.49
N LEU A 179 -2.25 -53.05 36.22
CA LEU A 179 -2.46 -54.41 35.66
C LEU A 179 -1.71 -54.59 34.33
N GLU A 180 -0.92 -55.65 34.24
CA GLU A 180 -0.17 -56.10 33.06
C GLU A 180 -1.09 -56.80 32.05
N SER A 181 -0.83 -56.61 30.74
CA SER A 181 -1.07 -57.68 29.77
C SER A 181 0.02 -57.68 28.69
N VAL A 182 0.81 -58.75 28.72
CA VAL A 182 1.84 -59.12 27.75
C VAL A 182 1.18 -59.66 26.48
N VAL A 183 1.42 -59.05 25.32
CA VAL A 183 1.38 -59.75 24.02
C VAL A 183 2.53 -59.26 23.14
N LYS A 184 3.16 -60.24 22.49
CA LYS A 184 4.48 -60.26 21.85
C LYS A 184 4.60 -59.36 20.62
N ALA A 185 5.84 -58.91 20.37
CA ALA A 185 6.32 -58.39 19.09
C ALA A 185 6.24 -59.45 17.97
N PRO A 186 6.25 -59.00 16.71
CA PRO A 186 7.41 -59.35 15.89
C PRO A 186 8.05 -58.15 15.19
N ASP A 187 9.37 -58.23 15.12
CA ASP A 187 10.31 -57.33 14.42
C ASP A 187 9.91 -57.06 12.98
N THR A 188 10.03 -55.81 12.52
CA THR A 188 10.50 -55.47 11.16
C THR A 188 10.94 -53.99 11.12
N GLU A 189 12.24 -53.83 10.89
CA GLU A 189 12.90 -52.70 10.22
C GLU A 189 12.85 -51.30 10.86
N ARG A 190 14.01 -50.98 11.45
CA ARG A 190 14.60 -49.65 11.57
C ARG A 190 14.57 -48.92 10.22
N LEU A 191 13.45 -48.26 9.92
CA LEU A 191 13.44 -47.14 8.98
C LEU A 191 13.98 -45.91 9.71
N GLU A 192 15.27 -45.66 9.49
CA GLU A 192 15.86 -44.34 9.69
C GLU A 192 14.99 -43.35 8.93
N SER A 193 14.23 -42.54 9.69
CA SER A 193 13.49 -41.42 9.14
C SER A 193 14.53 -40.41 8.66
N THR A 194 14.90 -40.52 7.39
CA THR A 194 15.57 -39.47 6.64
C THR A 194 14.62 -38.29 6.64
N ARG A 195 14.78 -37.42 7.65
CA ARG A 195 14.19 -36.09 7.71
C ARG A 195 14.77 -35.29 6.55
N LEU A 196 14.24 -35.52 5.35
CA LEU A 196 14.36 -34.62 4.22
C LEU A 196 13.77 -33.30 4.72
N LYS A 197 14.65 -32.38 5.10
CA LYS A 197 14.32 -30.98 5.25
C LYS A 197 13.82 -30.53 3.88
N SER A 198 12.51 -30.57 3.69
CA SER A 198 11.85 -29.84 2.62
C SER A 198 12.30 -28.39 2.77
N GLY A 199 13.22 -27.95 1.91
CA GLY A 199 13.63 -26.55 1.85
C GLY A 199 12.41 -25.76 1.42
N LYS A 200 11.70 -25.15 2.37
CA LYS A 200 10.53 -24.33 2.09
C LYS A 200 10.99 -23.17 1.21
N VAL A 201 10.60 -23.19 -0.07
CA VAL A 201 10.89 -22.10 -1.00
C VAL A 201 9.94 -20.97 -0.66
N ASP A 202 10.49 -19.83 -0.28
CA ASP A 202 9.71 -18.63 -0.05
C ASP A 202 9.39 -17.96 -1.38
N ALA A 203 8.09 -17.71 -1.61
CA ALA A 203 7.62 -16.96 -2.76
C ALA A 203 7.67 -15.46 -2.49
N TYR A 204 8.14 -14.70 -3.48
CA TYR A 204 8.19 -13.24 -3.42
C TYR A 204 7.56 -12.60 -4.64
N THR A 205 7.03 -11.39 -4.44
CA THR A 205 6.40 -10.56 -5.48
C THR A 205 6.77 -9.10 -5.27
N ARG A 206 6.59 -8.26 -6.29
CA ARG A 206 6.74 -6.81 -6.15
C ARG A 206 5.45 -6.17 -5.67
N VAL A 207 5.60 -5.28 -4.70
CA VAL A 207 4.51 -4.48 -4.15
C VAL A 207 4.81 -3.02 -4.42
N ILE A 208 3.81 -2.28 -4.89
CA ILE A 208 3.88 -0.84 -5.05
C ILE A 208 3.03 -0.21 -3.97
N GLN A 209 3.63 0.67 -3.16
CA GLN A 209 2.92 1.58 -2.27
C GLN A 209 3.05 3.02 -2.79
N GLN A 210 2.03 3.84 -2.58
CA GLN A 210 2.05 5.27 -2.93
C GLN A 210 1.83 6.11 -1.67
N HIS A 211 2.66 7.14 -1.54
CA HIS A 211 2.72 7.99 -0.36
C HIS A 211 2.68 9.47 -0.75
N SER A 212 2.14 10.29 0.16
CA SER A 212 2.23 11.74 0.08
C SER A 212 3.58 12.18 0.63
N ARG A 213 4.12 13.30 0.13
CA ARG A 213 5.24 13.98 0.79
C ARG A 213 4.86 14.51 2.17
N ALA A 214 3.61 14.88 2.38
CA ALA A 214 3.13 15.47 3.63
C ALA A 214 3.09 14.45 4.78
N LEU A 215 2.83 13.17 4.47
CA LEU A 215 2.75 12.10 5.46
C LEU A 215 3.16 10.76 4.85
N TYR A 216 4.22 10.16 5.41
CA TYR A 216 4.76 8.89 4.93
C TYR A 216 5.51 8.12 6.04
N PRO A 217 5.67 6.79 5.92
CA PRO A 217 6.45 5.99 6.85
C PRO A 217 7.93 6.41 6.93
N GLN A 218 8.46 6.58 8.14
CA GLN A 218 9.81 7.09 8.38
C GLN A 218 10.92 6.26 7.73
N MET A 219 10.68 4.97 7.52
CA MET A 219 11.57 4.05 6.80
C MET A 219 11.94 4.54 5.39
N TRP A 220 11.05 5.30 4.72
CA TRP A 220 11.32 5.85 3.38
C TRP A 220 11.98 7.23 3.41
N ARG A 221 12.26 7.81 4.60
CA ARG A 221 12.83 9.15 4.71
C ARG A 221 14.17 9.29 4.01
N TYR A 222 15.06 8.32 4.18
CA TYR A 222 16.38 8.37 3.59
C TYR A 222 16.34 8.34 2.05
N PRO A 223 15.78 7.31 1.38
CA PRO A 223 15.73 7.28 -0.08
C PRO A 223 14.95 8.47 -0.67
N LEU A 224 13.92 8.95 0.03
CA LEU A 224 13.18 10.15 -0.37
C LEU A 224 14.09 11.40 -0.34
N SER A 225 14.92 11.54 0.69
CA SER A 225 15.88 12.66 0.80
C SER A 225 16.91 12.67 -0.32
N LEU A 226 17.33 11.49 -0.80
CA LEU A 226 18.22 11.37 -1.95
C LEU A 226 17.55 11.90 -3.22
N ALA A 227 16.32 11.46 -3.48
CA ALA A 227 15.53 11.91 -4.63
C ALA A 227 15.32 13.43 -4.62
N PHE A 228 14.98 14.01 -3.46
CA PHE A 228 14.82 15.46 -3.30
C PHE A 228 16.12 16.23 -3.52
N THR A 229 17.20 15.82 -2.86
CA THR A 229 18.50 16.52 -2.99
C THR A 229 18.97 16.52 -4.44
N HIS A 230 18.80 15.39 -5.13
CA HIS A 230 19.12 15.30 -6.54
C HIS A 230 18.25 16.23 -7.40
N ARG A 231 16.93 16.32 -7.13
CA ARG A 231 16.02 17.25 -7.81
C ARG A 231 16.46 18.71 -7.62
N GLU A 232 16.75 19.13 -6.40
CA GLU A 232 17.18 20.50 -6.08
C GLU A 232 18.56 20.83 -6.69
N SER A 233 19.47 19.85 -6.75
CA SER A 233 20.77 20.03 -7.43
C SER A 233 20.59 20.29 -8.93
N LYS A 234 19.61 19.65 -9.58
CA LYS A 234 19.29 19.87 -10.99
C LYS A 234 18.71 21.26 -11.22
N LYS A 235 17.79 21.72 -10.35
CA LYS A 235 17.23 23.08 -10.41
C LYS A 235 18.33 24.14 -10.32
N THR A 236 19.25 23.98 -9.38
CA THR A 236 20.37 24.93 -9.18
C THR A 236 21.27 25.01 -10.41
N LYS A 237 21.66 23.85 -10.98
CA LYS A 237 22.49 23.82 -12.21
C LYS A 237 21.82 24.52 -13.39
N ILE A 238 20.50 24.39 -13.53
CA ILE A 238 19.74 25.03 -14.62
C ILE A 238 19.70 26.55 -14.44
N ASN A 239 19.45 27.02 -13.22
CA ASN A 239 19.46 28.46 -12.91
C ASN A 239 20.84 29.10 -13.10
N THR A 240 21.93 28.33 -12.97
CA THR A 240 23.30 28.84 -13.19
C THR A 240 23.65 28.95 -14.68
N VAL A 241 22.95 28.21 -15.55
CA VAL A 241 23.16 28.20 -17.01
C VAL A 241 22.28 29.25 -17.71
N SER A 242 21.17 29.70 -17.09
CA SER A 242 20.24 30.69 -17.64
C SER A 242 20.49 32.14 -17.21
N GLY A 243 21.46 32.42 -16.33
CA GLY A 243 21.77 33.76 -15.82
C GLY A 243 23.22 34.18 -16.01
N GLN A 244 23.43 35.29 -16.71
CA GLN A 244 24.73 35.94 -16.93
C GLN A 244 25.29 36.50 -15.61
N ASP A 245 26.61 36.29 -15.39
CA ASP A 245 27.55 36.97 -14.48
C ASP A 245 27.03 37.65 -13.20
N ARG A 246 27.44 37.13 -12.03
CA ARG A 246 28.10 37.95 -10.99
C ARG A 246 28.89 37.12 -9.97
N LYS A 247 30.14 37.56 -9.77
CA LYS A 247 31.12 37.15 -8.77
C LYS A 247 30.57 37.12 -7.33
N GLY A 248 31.09 36.20 -6.52
CA GLY A 248 31.19 36.39 -5.06
C GLY A 248 31.23 35.09 -4.27
N LEU A 249 32.45 34.62 -3.96
CA LEU A 249 32.74 33.52 -3.03
C LEU A 249 32.05 33.70 -1.67
N THR A 250 31.43 32.64 -1.16
CA THR A 250 31.64 32.22 0.23
C THR A 250 31.34 30.72 0.34
N GLU A 251 32.39 29.93 0.43
CA GLU A 251 32.32 28.53 0.84
C GLU A 251 31.81 28.47 2.29
N GLY A 252 30.58 27.99 2.45
CA GLY A 252 30.04 27.56 3.73
C GLY A 252 30.21 26.06 3.84
N GLU A 253 31.19 25.63 4.63
CA GLU A 253 31.42 24.24 5.01
C GLU A 253 30.20 23.64 5.73
N GLY A 254 29.31 23.03 4.96
CA GLY A 254 28.37 22.03 5.44
C GLY A 254 28.94 20.65 5.14
N ARG A 255 29.62 20.04 6.11
CA ARG A 255 30.18 18.68 6.02
C ARG A 255 29.04 17.67 5.84
N GLN A 256 28.55 17.51 4.60
CA GLN A 256 27.57 16.50 4.26
C GLN A 256 28.26 15.15 4.34
N THR A 257 28.00 14.45 5.43
CA THR A 257 28.52 13.10 5.62
C THR A 257 27.86 12.25 4.54
N CYS A 258 28.64 11.76 3.57
CA CYS A 258 28.20 10.74 2.62
C CYS A 258 27.88 9.48 3.41
N GLN A 259 26.66 9.37 3.93
CA GLN A 259 26.18 8.18 4.61
C GLN A 259 25.77 7.16 3.56
N THR A 260 26.75 6.48 2.97
CA THR A 260 26.52 5.28 2.18
C THR A 260 26.21 4.10 3.10
N GLY A 261 25.33 3.20 2.67
CA GLY A 261 25.04 1.97 3.41
C GLY A 261 23.91 2.04 4.44
N LEU A 262 23.01 3.02 4.34
CA LEU A 262 21.81 3.04 5.19
C LEU A 262 20.83 1.95 4.78
N LYS A 263 20.54 1.07 5.74
CA LYS A 263 19.60 -0.04 5.59
C LYS A 263 18.20 0.36 5.99
N THR A 264 17.22 -0.06 5.21
CA THR A 264 15.79 0.12 5.48
C THR A 264 15.13 -1.24 5.63
N GLN A 265 14.41 -1.44 6.73
CA GLN A 265 13.57 -2.63 6.93
C GLN A 265 12.34 -2.53 6.02
N LEU A 266 12.04 -3.57 5.25
CA LEU A 266 10.89 -3.62 4.34
C LEU A 266 9.59 -3.89 5.11
N PRO A 267 8.44 -3.40 4.59
CA PRO A 267 7.14 -3.67 5.19
C PRO A 267 6.84 -5.17 5.23
N LYS A 268 6.35 -5.66 6.38
CA LYS A 268 5.96 -7.07 6.52
C LYS A 268 4.56 -7.29 5.94
N PRO A 269 4.34 -8.36 5.16
CA PRO A 269 3.01 -8.72 4.70
C PRO A 269 2.15 -9.18 5.87
N LEU A 270 0.83 -8.96 5.76
CA LEU A 270 -0.15 -9.49 6.71
C LEU A 270 -0.21 -11.02 6.66
N PRO A 271 -0.55 -11.70 7.77
CA PRO A 271 -0.69 -13.15 7.79
C PRO A 271 -1.86 -13.64 6.92
N LEU A 272 -1.77 -14.87 6.40
CA LEU A 272 -2.85 -15.48 5.60
C LEU A 272 -4.13 -15.70 6.41
N LYS A 273 -4.00 -15.86 7.72
CA LYS A 273 -5.12 -16.03 8.63
C LYS A 273 -5.26 -14.77 9.45
N CYS A 274 -6.43 -14.15 9.39
CA CYS A 274 -6.78 -13.08 10.32
C CYS A 274 -6.90 -13.67 11.74
N PRO A 275 -6.27 -13.06 12.76
CA PRO A 275 -6.44 -13.50 14.15
C PRO A 275 -7.84 -13.17 14.70
N SER A 276 -8.51 -12.15 14.14
CA SER A 276 -9.79 -11.63 14.64
C SER A 276 -10.85 -11.48 13.55
N PRO A 277 -11.20 -12.54 12.79
CA PRO A 277 -12.16 -12.44 11.67
C PRO A 277 -13.58 -12.10 12.13
N HIS A 278 -13.90 -12.35 13.40
CA HIS A 278 -15.16 -11.98 14.03
C HIS A 278 -15.30 -10.46 14.25
N GLN A 279 -14.20 -9.70 14.21
CA GLN A 279 -14.21 -8.24 14.33
C GLN A 279 -14.40 -7.52 12.99
N HIS A 280 -14.39 -8.25 11.87
CA HIS A 280 -14.66 -7.68 10.56
C HIS A 280 -16.11 -7.17 10.50
N ARG A 281 -16.26 -5.84 10.42
CA ARG A 281 -17.55 -5.19 10.23
C ARG A 281 -17.80 -4.99 8.74
N TRP A 282 -18.81 -5.67 8.22
CA TRP A 282 -19.27 -5.46 6.84
C TRP A 282 -20.27 -4.32 6.83
N ARG A 283 -19.83 -3.14 6.37
CA ARG A 283 -20.61 -1.92 6.45
C ARG A 283 -21.45 -1.76 5.19
N TYR A 284 -22.70 -2.20 5.24
CA TYR A 284 -23.61 -2.13 4.10
C TYR A 284 -24.04 -0.70 3.77
N ASP A 285 -24.13 0.17 4.78
CA ASP A 285 -24.64 1.54 4.61
C ASP A 285 -23.57 2.63 4.78
N ALA A 286 -22.31 2.26 5.11
CA ALA A 286 -21.27 3.25 5.41
C ALA A 286 -20.77 4.04 4.19
N VAL A 287 -20.90 3.46 2.98
CA VAL A 287 -20.52 4.12 1.73
C VAL A 287 -21.66 3.91 0.75
N ASN A 288 -22.36 4.99 0.43
CA ASN A 288 -23.45 4.99 -0.54
C ASN A 288 -22.92 5.49 -1.89
N PRO A 289 -22.94 4.65 -2.95
CA PRO A 289 -22.44 5.04 -4.27
C PRO A 289 -23.25 6.17 -4.91
N ASP A 290 -24.53 6.30 -4.58
CA ASP A 290 -25.40 7.35 -5.13
C ASP A 290 -25.00 8.72 -4.56
N LEU A 291 -24.61 8.76 -3.28
CA LEU A 291 -24.06 9.96 -2.65
C LEU A 291 -22.70 10.36 -3.26
N LEU A 292 -21.85 9.37 -3.55
CA LEU A 292 -20.58 9.59 -4.25
C LEU A 292 -20.75 10.10 -5.69
N GLU A 293 -21.88 9.81 -6.32
CA GLU A 293 -22.22 10.33 -7.65
C GLU A 293 -22.80 11.73 -7.60
N GLN A 294 -23.66 12.01 -6.62
CA GLN A 294 -24.21 13.33 -6.37
C GLN A 294 -23.19 14.30 -5.77
N GLU A 295 -21.98 13.80 -5.49
CA GLU A 295 -20.92 14.54 -4.80
C GLU A 295 -21.44 15.10 -3.47
N GLU A 296 -22.26 14.35 -2.75
CA GLU A 296 -22.67 14.77 -1.40
C GLU A 296 -21.51 14.61 -0.40
N GLU A 297 -21.56 15.35 0.70
CA GLU A 297 -20.54 15.36 1.74
C GLU A 297 -20.34 13.95 2.31
N VAL A 298 -19.11 13.45 2.24
CA VAL A 298 -18.76 12.15 2.80
C VAL A 298 -18.00 12.38 4.10
N THR A 299 -18.41 11.70 5.17
CA THR A 299 -17.72 11.83 6.46
C THR A 299 -16.25 11.41 6.34
N ALA A 300 -15.33 12.37 6.47
CA ALA A 300 -13.89 12.15 6.36
C ALA A 300 -13.34 11.08 7.33
N GLU A 301 -14.03 10.86 8.46
CA GLU A 301 -13.69 9.81 9.44
C GLU A 301 -13.80 8.38 8.88
N LEU A 302 -14.51 8.19 7.76
CA LEU A 302 -14.69 6.88 7.13
C LEU A 302 -13.68 6.62 6.02
N VAL A 303 -13.34 7.64 5.21
CA VAL A 303 -12.62 7.48 3.95
C VAL A 303 -11.15 7.86 4.10
N LYS A 304 -10.25 6.96 3.70
CA LYS A 304 -8.82 7.21 3.59
C LYS A 304 -8.41 7.54 2.15
N VAL A 305 -8.93 6.79 1.18
CA VAL A 305 -8.68 7.00 -0.26
C VAL A 305 -9.95 6.75 -1.05
N LEU A 306 -10.28 7.64 -1.99
CA LEU A 306 -11.31 7.46 -3.00
C LEU A 306 -10.66 7.50 -4.39
N TRP A 307 -10.97 6.51 -5.22
CA TRP A 307 -10.71 6.56 -6.65
C TRP A 307 -12.03 6.71 -7.40
N CYS A 308 -12.10 7.66 -8.32
CA CYS A 308 -13.21 7.78 -9.26
C CYS A 308 -12.73 8.39 -10.58
N LYS A 309 -13.19 7.83 -11.71
CA LYS A 309 -12.90 8.35 -13.06
C LYS A 309 -11.41 8.64 -13.32
N GLY A 310 -10.52 7.80 -12.80
CA GLY A 310 -9.07 7.95 -12.96
C GLY A 310 -8.37 8.86 -11.95
N ILE A 311 -9.13 9.61 -11.13
CA ILE A 311 -8.59 10.55 -10.14
C ILE A 311 -8.56 9.88 -8.76
N ILE A 312 -7.47 10.11 -8.01
CA ILE A 312 -7.32 9.70 -6.62
C ILE A 312 -7.55 10.90 -5.70
N TYR A 313 -8.40 10.74 -4.70
CA TYR A 313 -8.57 11.64 -3.57
C TYR A 313 -8.08 10.90 -2.33
N ARG A 314 -7.17 11.50 -1.57
CA ARG A 314 -6.61 10.91 -0.35
C ARG A 314 -6.79 11.89 0.80
N ILE A 315 -7.30 11.39 1.92
CA ILE A 315 -7.31 12.13 3.17
C ILE A 315 -5.97 11.89 3.87
N ILE A 316 -5.24 12.97 4.10
CA ILE A 316 -3.99 12.96 4.86
C ILE A 316 -4.33 13.33 6.30
N ASP A 317 -4.35 12.32 7.17
CA ASP A 317 -4.65 12.45 8.59
C ASP A 317 -3.42 12.96 9.37
N GLY A 318 -3.19 14.27 9.27
CA GLY A 318 -2.16 14.99 10.03
C GLY A 318 -2.77 15.84 11.17
N VAL A 319 -1.96 16.74 11.75
CA VAL A 319 -2.45 17.68 12.79
C VAL A 319 -3.66 18.49 12.28
N ILE A 320 -3.64 18.83 10.99
CA ILE A 320 -4.77 19.40 10.27
C ILE A 320 -5.04 18.44 9.11
N PRO A 321 -6.15 17.69 9.12
CA PRO A 321 -6.53 16.85 8.00
C PRO A 321 -6.63 17.66 6.71
N MET A 322 -6.20 17.07 5.61
CA MET A 322 -6.25 17.71 4.30
C MET A 322 -6.53 16.68 3.21
N VAL A 323 -7.16 17.13 2.14
CA VAL A 323 -7.40 16.36 0.93
C VAL A 323 -6.26 16.59 -0.05
N GLU A 324 -5.64 15.50 -0.49
CA GLU A 324 -4.67 15.44 -1.57
C GLU A 324 -5.32 14.76 -2.78
N ILE A 325 -5.24 15.40 -3.94
CA ILE A 325 -5.87 14.94 -5.17
C ILE A 325 -4.78 14.71 -6.21
N SER A 326 -4.71 13.48 -6.72
CA SER A 326 -3.81 13.09 -7.81
C SER A 326 -4.64 12.88 -9.08
N PRO A 327 -4.64 13.82 -10.04
CA PRO A 327 -5.42 13.72 -11.28
C PRO A 327 -4.89 12.67 -12.27
N GLY A 328 -3.63 12.24 -12.11
CA GLY A 328 -2.98 11.23 -12.95
C GLY A 328 -2.02 11.77 -14.01
N ASP A 329 -1.81 13.09 -14.06
CA ASP A 329 -0.86 13.78 -14.97
C ASP A 329 0.48 14.11 -14.28
N GLY A 330 0.72 13.60 -13.07
CA GLY A 330 1.90 13.88 -12.25
C GLY A 330 1.81 15.15 -11.40
N SER A 331 0.75 15.95 -11.58
CA SER A 331 0.41 17.05 -10.69
C SER A 331 -0.29 16.56 -9.42
N VAL A 332 -0.27 17.39 -8.39
CA VAL A 332 -1.01 17.16 -7.13
C VAL A 332 -1.74 18.43 -6.75
N ILE A 333 -3.02 18.32 -6.41
CA ILE A 333 -3.82 19.42 -5.86
C ILE A 333 -4.07 19.13 -4.39
N ARG A 334 -3.86 20.10 -3.51
CA ARG A 334 -3.94 19.90 -2.06
C ARG A 334 -4.76 21.01 -1.41
N SER A 335 -5.70 20.63 -0.56
CA SER A 335 -6.48 21.56 0.27
C SER A 335 -5.61 22.19 1.35
N ASN A 336 -5.83 23.47 1.67
CA ASN A 336 -5.17 24.14 2.78
C ASN A 336 -5.88 23.92 4.15
N GLY A 337 -6.21 22.66 4.48
CA GLY A 337 -6.84 22.23 5.74
C GLY A 337 -8.25 21.63 5.59
N VAL A 338 -8.94 21.43 6.72
CA VAL A 338 -10.19 20.62 6.82
C VAL A 338 -11.41 21.26 6.14
N LEU A 339 -11.52 22.60 6.16
CA LEU A 339 -12.62 23.37 5.54
C LEU A 339 -12.05 24.31 4.47
N ALA A 340 -11.21 23.76 3.60
CA ALA A 340 -10.41 24.60 2.72
C ALA A 340 -11.26 25.18 1.58
N ASN A 341 -11.44 26.50 1.62
CA ASN A 341 -11.84 27.27 0.44
C ASN A 341 -10.69 27.44 -0.56
N TYR A 342 -9.48 27.00 -0.22
CA TYR A 342 -8.28 27.18 -1.04
C TYR A 342 -7.55 25.87 -1.29
N PHE A 343 -7.17 25.66 -2.54
CA PHE A 343 -6.41 24.50 -2.98
C PHE A 343 -5.14 24.94 -3.70
N THR A 344 -4.01 24.34 -3.34
CA THR A 344 -2.72 24.56 -3.99
C THR A 344 -2.48 23.46 -5.01
N HIS A 345 -2.28 23.83 -6.27
CA HIS A 345 -1.99 22.93 -7.37
C HIS A 345 -0.50 22.96 -7.68
N HIS A 346 0.18 21.88 -7.33
CA HIS A 346 1.59 21.65 -7.58
C HIS A 346 1.75 20.96 -8.94
N LYS A 347 2.10 21.72 -9.97
CA LYS A 347 2.31 21.20 -11.33
C LYS A 347 3.76 20.83 -11.57
N ALA A 348 3.97 19.85 -12.45
CA ALA A 348 5.28 19.64 -13.06
C ALA A 348 5.64 20.86 -13.92
N GLY A 349 6.87 21.35 -13.79
CA GLY A 349 7.34 22.47 -14.61
C GLY A 349 7.43 22.12 -16.08
N ALA A 350 6.87 22.98 -16.95
CA ALA A 350 6.92 22.83 -18.41
C ALA A 350 8.36 22.92 -18.97
N ALA A 351 9.29 23.49 -18.20
CA ALA A 351 10.71 23.42 -18.41
C ALA A 351 11.35 22.76 -17.19
N HIS A 352 12.40 21.94 -17.41
CA HIS A 352 13.14 21.26 -16.36
C HIS A 352 13.49 22.23 -15.20
N GLY A 353 12.72 22.21 -14.12
CA GLY A 353 13.08 22.86 -12.86
C GLY A 353 12.07 23.83 -12.25
N ASP A 354 11.12 24.39 -12.99
CA ASP A 354 10.21 25.41 -12.41
C ASP A 354 8.85 24.80 -12.04
N ALA A 355 8.71 24.34 -10.80
CA ALA A 355 7.44 23.82 -10.31
C ALA A 355 6.44 24.98 -10.24
N ALA A 356 5.50 25.03 -11.19
CA ALA A 356 4.46 26.05 -11.19
C ALA A 356 3.41 25.71 -10.14
N GLU A 357 3.31 26.55 -9.12
CA GLU A 357 2.25 26.48 -8.12
C GLU A 357 1.13 27.46 -8.49
N CYS A 358 -0.11 26.99 -8.46
CA CYS A 358 -1.30 27.82 -8.66
C CYS A 358 -2.26 27.60 -7.50
N VAL A 359 -2.85 28.66 -6.97
CA VAL A 359 -3.84 28.56 -5.89
C VAL A 359 -5.23 28.78 -6.48
N TYR A 360 -6.13 27.84 -6.19
CA TYR A 360 -7.55 27.92 -6.53
C TYR A 360 -8.36 28.33 -5.32
N TYR A 361 -9.31 29.22 -5.53
CA TYR A 361 -10.37 29.53 -4.57
C TYR A 361 -11.65 28.80 -5.00
N LEU A 362 -12.27 28.05 -4.07
CA LEU A 362 -13.39 27.14 -4.36
C LEU A 362 -14.56 27.84 -5.06
N CYS A 363 -14.89 29.07 -4.67
CA CYS A 363 -15.99 29.83 -5.28
C CYS A 363 -15.59 30.56 -6.58
N GLY A 364 -14.33 30.47 -7.02
CA GLY A 364 -13.79 31.16 -8.18
C GLY A 364 -12.97 30.23 -9.07
N LEU A 365 -13.39 28.97 -9.20
CA LEU A 365 -12.69 27.98 -10.01
C LEU A 365 -12.72 28.35 -11.50
N PRO A 366 -11.62 28.11 -12.23
CA PRO A 366 -11.57 28.44 -13.65
C PRO A 366 -12.55 27.56 -14.45
N PRO A 367 -13.13 28.09 -15.55
CA PRO A 367 -13.96 27.29 -16.42
C PRO A 367 -13.14 26.22 -17.14
N ASP A 368 -13.82 25.15 -17.56
CA ASP A 368 -13.20 24.08 -18.33
C ASP A 368 -12.73 24.58 -19.70
N VAL A 369 -11.52 24.17 -20.09
CA VAL A 369 -10.93 24.51 -21.38
C VAL A 369 -10.86 23.26 -22.26
N PRO A 370 -11.26 23.35 -23.55
CA PRO A 370 -11.13 22.23 -24.48
C PRO A 370 -9.71 21.66 -24.52
N GLY A 371 -9.59 20.33 -24.45
CA GLY A 371 -8.31 19.62 -24.47
C GLY A 371 -7.67 19.39 -23.09
N GLN A 372 -8.27 19.87 -22.00
CA GLN A 372 -7.84 19.48 -20.65
C GLN A 372 -8.16 18.01 -20.35
N LEU A 373 -7.26 17.34 -19.63
CA LEU A 373 -7.44 15.94 -19.23
C LEU A 373 -8.53 15.76 -18.16
N TYR A 374 -8.78 16.79 -17.37
CA TYR A 374 -9.80 16.83 -16.34
C TYR A 374 -10.28 18.27 -16.09
N SER A 375 -11.50 18.39 -15.56
CA SER A 375 -12.06 19.65 -15.09
C SER A 375 -11.50 20.01 -13.72
N VAL A 376 -10.75 21.11 -13.60
CA VAL A 376 -10.29 21.62 -12.30
C VAL A 376 -11.49 21.92 -11.40
N GLN A 377 -12.56 22.48 -11.99
CA GLN A 377 -13.78 22.79 -11.25
C GLN A 377 -14.39 21.55 -10.61
N SER A 378 -14.62 20.48 -11.38
CA SER A 378 -15.19 19.23 -10.87
C SER A 378 -14.29 18.57 -9.82
N VAL A 379 -12.98 18.50 -10.10
CA VAL A 379 -12.01 17.83 -9.21
C VAL A 379 -11.90 18.54 -7.86
N VAL A 380 -11.74 19.87 -7.87
CA VAL A 380 -11.61 20.64 -6.63
C VAL A 380 -12.94 20.68 -5.86
N THR A 381 -14.08 20.81 -6.56
CA THR A 381 -15.40 20.79 -5.92
C THR A 381 -15.63 19.46 -5.20
N ARG A 382 -15.36 18.34 -5.86
CA ARG A 382 -15.47 17.02 -5.23
C ARG A 382 -14.51 16.87 -4.05
N GLY A 383 -13.26 17.32 -4.18
CA GLY A 383 -12.28 17.25 -3.09
C GLY A 383 -12.61 18.15 -1.89
N SER A 384 -13.56 19.07 -2.00
CA SER A 384 -14.04 19.90 -0.89
C SER A 384 -15.21 19.29 -0.10
N ARG A 385 -15.72 18.14 -0.54
CA ARG A 385 -16.87 17.42 0.02
C ARG A 385 -16.45 16.01 0.41
#